data_AF-A0A9D5FUE4-F1
#
_entry.id   AF-A0A9D5FUE4-F1
#
_cell.length_a   1.000
_cell.length_b   1.000
_cell.length_c   1.000
_cell.angle_alpha   90.00
_cell.angle_beta   90.00
_cell.angle_gamma   90.00
#
_symmetry.space_group_name_H-M   'P 1'
#
loop_
_entity.id
_entity.type
_entity.pdbx_description
1 polymer ?
#
loop_
_entity_poly.entity_id
_entity_poly.type
_entity_poly.pdbx_seq_one_letter_code
_entity_poly.pdbx_strand_id
1 'polypeptide(L)'
;MKNGKRVAIGARPPANPHADAWVRQGDGADIGKADLYTARLTLDVTPALRARIKIEAFTRNLTVAEMLRALLEHQFPEKQP
;
A
#
# COMPACT_ATOMS: atom_id res chain seq x y z
N MET A 1 21.04 22.20 43.18
CA MET A 1 20.05 21.10 43.05
C MET A 1 19.44 21.23 41.65
N LYS A 2 19.33 20.14 40.89
CA LYS A 2 19.14 20.15 39.44
C LYS A 2 17.73 20.61 39.06
N ASN A 3 17.60 21.71 38.30
CA ASN A 3 16.31 22.25 37.85
C ASN A 3 15.64 21.31 36.82
N GLY A 4 14.54 20.68 37.22
CA GLY A 4 13.69 19.89 36.33
C GLY A 4 12.97 20.80 35.33
N LYS A 5 13.27 20.64 34.03
CA LYS A 5 12.55 21.31 32.95
C LYS A 5 11.09 20.82 32.95
N ARG A 6 10.16 21.72 33.26
CA ARG A 6 8.71 21.50 33.17
C ARG A 6 8.34 21.31 31.69
N VAL A 7 7.94 20.09 31.31
CA VAL A 7 7.37 19.83 29.98
C VAL A 7 5.90 20.26 30.03
N ALA A 8 5.55 21.32 29.30
CA ALA A 8 4.16 21.75 29.17
C ALA A 8 3.38 20.74 28.32
N ILE A 9 2.30 20.17 28.87
CA ILE A 9 1.32 19.40 28.10
C ILE A 9 0.73 20.34 27.05
N GLY A 10 1.04 20.12 25.78
CA GLY A 10 0.70 21.00 24.65
C GLY A 10 1.90 21.60 23.91
N ALA A 11 3.13 21.40 24.38
CA ALA A 11 4.31 21.71 23.59
C ALA A 11 4.39 20.77 22.38
N ARG A 12 4.29 21.32 21.16
CA ARG A 12 4.46 20.57 19.91
C ARG A 12 5.80 19.81 19.98
N PRO A 13 5.81 18.48 19.80
CA PRO A 13 7.05 17.72 19.71
C PRO A 13 7.96 18.35 18.64
N PRO A 14 9.29 18.40 18.85
CA PRO A 14 10.21 18.87 17.81
C PRO A 14 9.96 18.04 16.54
N ALA A 15 9.95 18.71 15.39
CA ALA A 15 9.68 18.08 14.09
C ALA A 15 10.54 16.82 13.95
N ASN A 16 9.89 15.65 13.95
CA ASN A 16 10.57 14.37 13.87
C ASN A 16 10.83 14.06 12.39
N PRO A 17 12.09 14.09 11.93
CA PRO A 17 12.41 13.81 10.53
C PRO A 17 11.95 12.41 10.09
N HIS A 18 11.85 11.45 11.02
CA HIS A 18 11.33 10.11 10.74
C HIS A 18 9.82 10.08 10.51
N ALA A 19 9.05 10.95 11.17
CA ALA A 19 7.61 11.03 10.97
C ALA A 19 7.29 11.63 9.59
N ASP A 20 8.02 12.69 9.21
CA ASP A 20 7.91 13.28 7.88
C ASP A 20 8.36 12.29 6.80
N ALA A 21 9.41 11.52 7.06
CA ALA A 21 9.86 10.46 6.15
C ALA A 21 8.80 9.36 5.97
N TRP A 22 8.12 8.91 7.05
CA TRP A 22 7.04 7.92 6.96
C TRP A 22 5.84 8.44 6.15
N VAL A 23 5.46 9.70 6.36
CA VAL A 23 4.38 10.35 5.62
C VAL A 23 4.74 10.49 4.13
N ARG A 24 6.00 10.85 3.81
CA ARG A 24 6.47 10.99 2.43
C ARG A 24 6.70 9.65 1.73
N GLN A 25 7.03 8.59 2.48
CA GLN A 25 7.25 7.26 1.93
C GLN A 25 5.96 6.64 1.37
N GLY A 26 4.79 6.98 1.95
CA GLY A 26 3.49 6.53 1.47
C GLY A 26 3.02 7.17 0.15
N ASP A 27 3.64 8.27 -0.30
CA ASP A 27 3.15 9.08 -1.42
C ASP A 27 3.89 8.87 -2.75
N GLY A 28 4.88 7.98 -2.81
CA GLY A 28 5.49 7.62 -4.10
C GLY A 28 7.00 7.35 -4.12
N ALA A 29 7.61 6.97 -3.00
CA ALA A 29 9.06 6.72 -2.95
C ALA A 29 9.51 5.36 -3.55
N ASP A 30 8.60 4.56 -4.10
CA ASP A 30 8.89 3.20 -4.59
C ASP A 30 8.54 2.97 -6.07
N ILE A 31 8.46 4.04 -6.86
CA ILE A 31 8.37 3.94 -8.33
C ILE A 31 9.76 3.69 -8.94
N GLY A 32 10.36 2.57 -8.55
CA GLY A 32 11.50 1.98 -9.22
C GLY A 32 11.08 1.41 -10.58
N LYS A 33 12.03 1.34 -11.51
CA LYS A 33 11.96 0.90 -12.93
C LYS A 33 10.98 -0.24 -13.32
N ALA A 34 10.51 -1.05 -12.37
CA ALA A 34 9.40 -2.00 -12.57
C ALA A 34 8.06 -1.32 -12.89
N ASP A 35 7.90 -0.04 -12.53
CA ASP A 35 6.65 0.72 -12.75
C ASP A 35 6.47 1.23 -14.19
N LEU A 36 7.50 1.16 -15.05
CA LEU A 36 7.44 1.68 -16.42
C LEU A 36 6.42 0.96 -17.32
N TYR A 37 6.01 -0.25 -16.96
CA TYR A 37 5.05 -1.06 -17.70
C TYR A 37 3.86 -1.53 -16.85
N THR A 38 3.63 -0.93 -15.68
CA THR A 38 2.48 -1.27 -14.83
C THR A 38 1.47 -0.13 -14.75
N ALA A 39 0.18 -0.45 -14.90
CA ALA A 39 -0.92 0.50 -14.74
C ALA A 39 -1.69 0.21 -13.44
N ARG A 40 -2.18 1.27 -12.77
CA ARG A 40 -3.04 1.14 -11.57
C ARG A 40 -4.48 0.83 -11.99
N LEU A 41 -5.00 -0.31 -11.55
CA LEU A 41 -6.40 -0.69 -11.74
C LEU A 41 -7.23 -0.37 -10.48
N THR A 42 -8.28 0.43 -10.64
CA THR A 42 -9.27 0.70 -9.58
C THR A 42 -10.59 0.04 -9.96
N LEU A 43 -11.21 -0.70 -9.04
CA LEU A 43 -12.40 -1.49 -9.29
C LEU A 43 -13.46 -1.21 -8.23
N ASP A 44 -14.67 -0.88 -8.66
CA ASP A 44 -15.83 -0.84 -7.78
C ASP A 44 -16.43 -2.24 -7.67
N VAL A 45 -16.44 -2.78 -6.46
CA VAL A 45 -17.00 -4.10 -6.15
C VAL A 45 -17.86 -4.01 -4.90
N THR A 46 -18.85 -4.90 -4.77
CA THR A 46 -19.64 -4.96 -3.54
C THR A 46 -18.76 -5.35 -2.35
N PRO A 47 -19.10 -4.90 -1.12
CA PRO A 47 -18.34 -5.29 0.08
C PRO A 47 -18.27 -6.82 0.26
N ALA A 48 -19.36 -7.52 -0.08
CA ALA A 48 -19.43 -8.98 -0.02
C ALA A 48 -18.47 -9.64 -1.02
N LEU A 49 -18.36 -9.12 -2.24
CA LEU A 49 -17.41 -9.64 -3.24
C LEU A 49 -15.97 -9.39 -2.80
N ARG A 50 -15.67 -8.18 -2.30
CA ARG A 50 -14.34 -7.87 -1.76
C ARG A 50 -13.94 -8.82 -0.63
N ALA A 51 -14.87 -9.15 0.28
CA ALA A 51 -14.61 -10.09 1.36
C ALA A 51 -14.25 -11.49 0.83
N ARG A 52 -15.02 -12.00 -0.15
CA ARG A 52 -14.75 -13.29 -0.79
C ARG A 52 -13.39 -13.33 -1.50
N ILE A 53 -13.06 -12.29 -2.27
CA ILE A 53 -11.76 -12.14 -2.94
C ILE A 53 -10.62 -12.17 -1.91
N LYS A 54 -10.77 -11.44 -0.81
CA LYS A 54 -9.75 -11.40 0.26
C LYS A 54 -9.55 -12.77 0.91
N ILE A 55 -10.64 -13.49 1.19
CA ILE A 55 -10.59 -14.83 1.78
C ILE A 55 -9.87 -15.79 0.84
N GLU A 56 -10.24 -15.84 -0.44
CA GLU A 56 -9.59 -16.70 -1.44
C GLU A 56 -8.09 -16.41 -1.59
N ALA A 57 -7.72 -15.12 -1.67
CA ALA A 57 -6.32 -14.72 -1.75
C ALA A 57 -5.53 -15.20 -0.51
N PHE A 58 -6.10 -15.02 0.68
CA PHE A 58 -5.50 -15.46 1.93
C PHE A 58 -5.33 -16.99 1.99
N THR A 59 -6.36 -17.76 1.62
CA THR A 59 -6.30 -19.24 1.58
C THR A 59 -5.21 -19.74 0.62
N ARG A 60 -4.95 -19.02 -0.47
CA ARG A 60 -3.92 -19.36 -1.47
C ARG A 60 -2.54 -18.77 -1.13
N ASN A 61 -2.42 -18.07 -0.01
CA ASN A 61 -1.20 -17.37 0.40
C ASN A 61 -0.68 -16.38 -0.66
N LEU A 62 -1.60 -15.70 -1.35
CA LEU A 62 -1.34 -14.67 -2.35
C LEU A 62 -1.93 -13.32 -1.90
N THR A 63 -1.40 -12.23 -2.42
CA THR A 63 -2.09 -10.93 -2.31
C THR A 63 -3.28 -10.88 -3.27
N VAL A 64 -4.25 -10.01 -2.96
CA VAL A 64 -5.39 -9.76 -3.87
C VAL A 64 -4.91 -9.27 -5.24
N ALA A 65 -3.86 -8.46 -5.28
CA ALA A 65 -3.30 -7.93 -6.53
C ALA A 65 -2.69 -9.05 -7.39
N GLU A 66 -1.93 -9.97 -6.81
CA GLU A 66 -1.37 -11.13 -7.51
C GLU A 66 -2.47 -12.06 -8.04
N MET A 67 -3.48 -12.36 -7.21
CA MET A 67 -4.58 -13.21 -7.62
C MET A 67 -5.38 -12.59 -8.78
N LEU A 68 -5.66 -11.28 -8.71
CA LEU A 68 -6.34 -10.57 -9.79
C LEU A 68 -5.48 -10.48 -11.04
N ARG A 69 -4.17 -10.27 -10.91
CA ARG A 69 -3.24 -10.28 -12.05
C ARG A 69 -3.25 -11.63 -12.77
N ALA A 70 -3.10 -12.74 -12.04
CA ALA A 70 -3.14 -14.08 -12.62
C ALA A 70 -4.48 -14.39 -13.30
N LEU A 71 -5.60 -13.93 -12.71
CA LEU A 71 -6.92 -14.06 -13.33
C LEU A 71 -7.00 -13.27 -14.64
N LEU A 72 -6.50 -12.04 -14.67
CA LEU A 72 -6.51 -11.21 -15.87
C LEU A 72 -5.59 -11.76 -16.96
N GLU A 73 -4.39 -12.23 -16.62
CA GLU A 73 -3.46 -12.86 -17.56
C GLU A 73 -4.06 -14.13 -18.19
N HIS A 74 -4.78 -14.94 -17.40
CA HIS A 74 -5.48 -16.11 -17.93
C HIS A 74 -6.61 -15.75 -18.90
N GLN A 75 -7.36 -14.68 -18.61
CA GLN A 75 -8.47 -14.23 -19.44
C GLN A 75 -8.02 -13.46 -20.70
N PHE A 76 -6.87 -12.80 -20.63
CA PHE A 76 -6.29 -11.99 -21.70
C PHE A 76 -4.84 -12.42 -21.97
N PRO A 77 -4.62 -13.62 -22.53
CA PRO A 77 -3.28 -14.07 -22.86
C PRO A 77 -2.66 -13.15 -23.91
N GLU A 78 -1.34 -12.96 -23.85
CA GLU A 78 -0.60 -12.26 -24.89
C GLU A 78 -0.80 -12.98 -26.23
N LYS A 79 -1.44 -12.29 -27.18
CA LYS A 79 -1.46 -12.75 -28.56
C LYS A 79 -0.08 -12.48 -29.12
N GLN A 80 0.65 -13.55 -29.40
CA GLN A 80 1.90 -13.47 -30.14
C GLN A 80 1.61 -12.78 -31.49
N PRO A 81 2.41 -11.78 -31.91
CA PRO A 81 2.19 -11.04 -33.15
C PRO A 81 2.22 -11.94 -34.38
#